data_AF-A0A7V9AXG9-F1
#
_entry.id   AF-A0A7V9AXG9-F1
#
_cell.length_a   1.000
_cell.length_b   1.000
_cell.length_c   1.000
_cell.angle_alpha   90.00
_cell.angle_beta   90.00
_cell.angle_gamma   90.00
#
_symmetry.space_group_name_H-M   'P 1'
#
loop_
_entity.id
_entity.type
_entity.pdbx_description
1 polymer ?
#
loop_
_entity_poly.entity_id
_entity_poly.type
_entity_poly.pdbx_seq_one_letter_code
_entity_poly.pdbx_strand_id
1 'polypeptide(L)'
;MTGNRSRLVRFIFANSLLLLAGTISAVVWANLDLTTYDRIAHPLHFWVNDVGMVFFFALAAKEVFEATLPGGPLASPRQALSPLAAAVGGMAAPALIYVALSATLGPAELSRGWAIPCATD
;
A
#
# COMPACT_ATOMS: atom_id res chain seq x y z
N MET A 1 -25.38 -25.33 12.03
CA MET A 1 -24.41 -25.49 10.89
C MET A 1 -23.76 -24.17 10.46
N THR A 2 -23.72 -23.13 11.31
CA THR A 2 -23.24 -21.76 10.96
C THR A 2 -21.78 -21.46 11.36
N GLY A 3 -21.10 -22.37 12.05
CA GLY A 3 -19.76 -22.14 12.60
C GLY A 3 -18.60 -22.20 11.59
N ASN A 4 -18.76 -22.90 10.47
CA ASN A 4 -17.64 -23.14 9.54
C ASN A 4 -17.45 -22.00 8.52
N ARG A 5 -18.56 -21.42 8.01
CA ARG A 5 -18.51 -20.29 7.06
C ARG A 5 -17.89 -19.04 7.68
N SER A 6 -18.16 -18.74 8.95
CA SER A 6 -17.58 -17.58 9.63
C SER A 6 -16.09 -17.75 9.96
N ARG A 7 -15.59 -18.99 10.11
CA ARG A 7 -14.14 -19.25 10.23
C ARG A 7 -13.43 -19.04 8.90
N LEU A 8 -14.00 -19.55 7.82
CA LEU A 8 -13.43 -19.41 6.48
C LEU A 8 -13.33 -17.93 6.07
N VAL A 9 -14.41 -17.15 6.27
CA VAL A 9 -14.40 -15.72 5.94
C VAL A 9 -13.33 -14.96 6.75
N ARG A 10 -13.23 -15.21 8.06
CA ARG A 10 -12.18 -14.59 8.89
C ARG A 10 -10.79 -14.98 8.44
N PHE A 11 -10.59 -16.25 8.09
CA PHE A 11 -9.30 -16.72 7.58
C PHE A 11 -8.92 -16.02 6.27
N ILE A 12 -9.86 -15.84 5.35
CA ILE A 12 -9.65 -15.14 4.07
C ILE A 12 -9.21 -13.69 4.30
N PHE A 13 -9.89 -12.94 5.17
CA PHE A 13 -9.54 -11.56 5.48
C PHE A 13 -8.26 -11.43 6.31
N ALA A 14 -8.04 -12.32 7.28
CA ALA A 14 -6.86 -12.28 8.14
C ALA A 14 -5.55 -12.57 7.42
N ASN A 15 -5.60 -13.25 6.27
CA ASN A 15 -4.42 -13.59 5.47
C ASN A 15 -4.40 -12.87 4.11
N SER A 16 -5.22 -11.83 3.92
CA SER A 16 -5.30 -11.03 2.69
C SER A 16 -5.45 -11.88 1.40
N LEU A 17 -6.15 -13.02 1.48
CA LEU A 17 -6.21 -13.99 0.37
C LEU A 17 -6.93 -13.40 -0.85
N LEU A 18 -7.86 -12.46 -0.64
CA LEU A 18 -8.55 -11.77 -1.74
C LEU A 18 -7.59 -10.88 -2.54
N LEU A 19 -6.67 -10.17 -1.85
CA LEU A 19 -5.67 -9.33 -2.50
C LEU A 19 -4.72 -10.20 -3.34
N LEU A 20 -4.16 -11.26 -2.73
CA LEU A 20 -3.28 -12.21 -3.42
C LEU A 20 -3.96 -12.85 -4.64
N ALA A 21 -5.19 -13.32 -4.50
CA ALA A 21 -5.94 -13.92 -5.60
C ALA A 21 -6.22 -12.90 -6.72
N GLY A 22 -6.56 -11.66 -6.37
CA GLY A 22 -6.74 -10.56 -7.31
C GLY A 22 -5.46 -10.27 -8.10
N THR A 23 -4.33 -10.11 -7.41
CA THR A 23 -3.01 -9.87 -8.04
C THR A 23 -2.62 -10.99 -8.99
N ILE A 24 -2.74 -12.26 -8.57
CA ILE A 24 -2.42 -13.41 -9.42
C ILE A 24 -3.32 -13.43 -10.65
N SER A 25 -4.63 -13.20 -10.47
CA SER A 25 -5.58 -13.18 -11.57
C SER A 25 -5.27 -12.06 -12.57
N ALA A 26 -4.93 -10.86 -12.09
CA ALA A 26 -4.54 -9.73 -12.94
C ALA A 26 -3.27 -10.03 -13.73
N VAL A 27 -2.23 -10.58 -13.09
CA VAL A 27 -0.98 -10.97 -13.77
C VAL A 27 -1.26 -12.03 -14.83
N VAL A 28 -2.00 -13.09 -14.51
CA VAL A 28 -2.35 -14.13 -15.47
C VAL A 28 -3.12 -13.54 -16.65
N TRP A 29 -4.13 -12.72 -16.38
CA TRP A 29 -4.96 -12.12 -17.43
C TRP A 29 -4.17 -11.20 -18.35
N ALA A 30 -3.36 -10.29 -17.79
CA ALA A 30 -2.54 -9.36 -18.57
C ALA A 30 -1.52 -10.08 -19.48
N ASN A 31 -1.06 -11.28 -19.09
CA ASN A 31 -0.14 -12.09 -19.89
C ASN A 31 -0.85 -12.96 -20.95
N LEU A 32 -2.12 -13.33 -20.74
CA LEU A 32 -2.89 -14.13 -21.70
C LEU A 32 -3.49 -13.28 -22.82
N ASP A 33 -4.05 -12.12 -22.49
CA ASP A 33 -4.62 -11.17 -23.45
C ASP A 33 -4.54 -9.75 -22.90
N LEU A 34 -3.44 -9.08 -23.26
CA LEU A 34 -3.19 -7.69 -22.90
C LEU A 34 -4.27 -6.74 -23.45
N THR A 35 -4.80 -7.02 -24.64
CA THR A 35 -5.76 -6.12 -25.29
C THR A 35 -7.10 -6.08 -24.55
N THR A 36 -7.57 -7.25 -24.11
CA THR A 36 -8.80 -7.34 -23.31
C THR A 36 -8.58 -6.81 -21.90
N TYR A 37 -7.43 -7.07 -21.30
CA TYR A 37 -7.07 -6.52 -20.00
C TYR A 37 -7.09 -4.98 -20.04
N ASP A 38 -6.36 -4.34 -20.96
CA ASP A 38 -6.27 -2.88 -21.04
C ASP A 38 -7.64 -2.25 -21.33
N ARG A 39 -8.44 -2.86 -22.21
CA ARG A 39 -9.79 -2.36 -22.52
C ARG A 39 -10.70 -2.29 -21.29
N ILE A 40 -10.51 -3.18 -20.32
CA ILE A 40 -11.34 -3.24 -19.11
C ILE A 40 -10.68 -2.50 -17.93
N ALA A 41 -9.39 -2.70 -17.71
CA ALA A 41 -8.66 -2.12 -16.59
C ALA A 41 -8.46 -0.61 -16.74
N HIS A 42 -8.15 -0.13 -17.96
CA HIS A 42 -7.82 1.27 -18.16
C HIS A 42 -8.99 2.24 -17.85
N PRO A 43 -10.25 1.96 -18.25
CA PRO A 43 -11.39 2.79 -17.85
C PRO A 43 -11.69 2.76 -16.34
N LEU A 44 -11.34 1.67 -15.66
CA LEU A 44 -11.52 1.52 -14.21
C LEU A 44 -10.40 2.16 -13.39
N HIS A 45 -9.26 2.47 -14.02
CA HIS A 45 -8.08 3.01 -13.36
C HIS A 45 -8.41 4.21 -12.47
N PHE A 46 -9.15 5.19 -12.99
CA PHE A 46 -9.53 6.37 -12.21
C PHE A 46 -10.37 6.03 -10.97
N TRP A 47 -11.36 5.15 -11.12
CA TRP A 47 -12.22 4.76 -10.01
C TRP A 47 -11.48 4.00 -8.92
N VAL A 48 -10.50 3.18 -9.29
CA VAL A 48 -9.73 2.40 -8.32
C VAL A 48 -8.61 3.25 -7.72
N ASN A 49 -7.78 3.89 -8.53
CA ASN A 49 -6.57 4.58 -8.08
C ASN A 49 -6.83 5.96 -7.51
N ASP A 50 -7.80 6.71 -8.02
CA ASP A 50 -8.11 8.03 -7.50
C ASP A 50 -9.21 7.92 -6.44
N VAL A 51 -10.39 7.41 -6.83
CA VAL A 51 -11.54 7.35 -5.91
C VAL A 51 -11.34 6.32 -4.80
N GLY A 52 -10.82 5.13 -5.11
CA GLY A 52 -10.52 4.12 -4.08
C GLY A 52 -9.48 4.59 -3.08
N MET A 53 -8.42 5.27 -3.53
CA MET A 53 -7.39 5.81 -2.64
C MET A 53 -7.90 6.93 -1.74
N VAL A 54 -8.89 7.72 -2.16
CA VAL A 54 -9.55 8.71 -1.28
C VAL A 54 -10.13 8.02 -0.04
N PHE A 55 -10.84 6.91 -0.22
CA PHE A 55 -11.40 6.16 0.91
C PHE A 55 -10.32 5.48 1.75
N PHE A 56 -9.30 4.90 1.11
CA PHE A 56 -8.16 4.31 1.80
C PHE A 56 -7.45 5.32 2.71
N PHE A 57 -7.08 6.49 2.17
CA PHE A 57 -6.42 7.52 2.95
C PHE A 57 -7.33 8.17 3.99
N ALA A 58 -8.64 8.26 3.74
CA ALA A 58 -9.58 8.72 4.77
C ALA A 58 -9.59 7.79 5.98
N LEU A 59 -9.59 6.47 5.76
CA LEU A 59 -9.47 5.48 6.84
C LEU A 59 -8.10 5.55 7.52
N ALA A 60 -7.01 5.56 6.75
CA ALA A 60 -5.66 5.66 7.31
C ALA A 60 -5.48 6.94 8.15
N ALA A 61 -5.99 8.09 7.69
CA ALA A 61 -5.95 9.34 8.43
C ALA A 61 -6.76 9.28 9.73
N LYS A 62 -7.93 8.63 9.70
CA LYS A 62 -8.75 8.39 10.90
C LYS A 62 -8.02 7.51 11.92
N GLU A 63 -7.34 6.44 11.49
CA GLU A 63 -6.53 5.58 12.38
C GLU A 63 -5.33 6.35 12.96
N VAL A 64 -4.63 7.16 12.17
CA VAL A 64 -3.54 8.03 12.66
C VAL A 64 -4.09 9.04 13.67
N PHE A 65 -5.23 9.65 13.40
CA PHE A 65 -5.86 10.59 14.32
C PHE A 65 -6.22 9.90 15.65
N GLU A 66 -6.84 8.72 15.61
CA GLU A 66 -7.14 7.93 16.81
C GLU A 66 -5.89 7.56 17.59
N ALA A 67 -4.78 7.27 16.91
CA ALA A 67 -3.51 7.01 17.56
C ALA A 67 -2.94 8.21 18.33
N THR A 68 -3.35 9.44 17.99
CA THR A 68 -2.96 10.67 18.70
C THR A 68 -3.86 11.01 19.90
N LEU A 69 -5.02 10.36 20.04
CA LEU A 69 -5.93 10.60 21.16
C LEU A 69 -5.36 10.07 22.49
N PRO A 70 -5.85 10.56 23.66
CA PRO A 70 -5.35 10.12 24.96
C PRO A 70 -5.40 8.60 25.13
N GLY A 71 -4.26 8.00 25.49
CA GLY A 71 -4.10 6.55 25.60
C GLY A 71 -3.65 5.86 24.30
N GLY A 72 -3.61 6.58 23.18
CA GLY A 72 -3.04 6.11 21.92
C GLY A 72 -1.51 6.13 21.89
N PRO A 73 -0.88 5.38 20.95
CA PRO A 73 0.58 5.25 20.86
C PRO A 73 1.30 6.52 20.42
N LEU A 74 0.60 7.52 19.87
CA LEU A 74 1.14 8.82 19.46
C LEU A 74 0.70 9.96 20.38
N ALA A 75 0.03 9.67 21.50
CA ALA A 75 -0.59 10.66 22.36
C ALA A 75 0.40 11.59 23.07
N SER A 76 1.63 11.13 23.33
CA SER A 76 2.67 11.92 23.98
C SER A 76 3.94 11.97 23.13
N PRO A 77 4.72 13.08 23.16
CA PRO A 77 5.96 13.20 22.41
C PRO A 77 6.93 12.04 22.68
N ARG A 78 7.02 11.59 23.94
CA ARG A 78 7.91 10.48 24.32
C ARG A 78 7.51 9.16 23.67
N GLN A 79 6.22 8.89 23.52
CA GLN A 79 5.71 7.68 22.87
C GLN A 79 5.79 7.79 21.34
N ALA A 80 5.52 8.97 20.78
CA ALA A 80 5.54 9.21 19.33
C ALA A 80 6.96 9.19 18.73
N LEU A 81 7.99 9.54 19.50
CA LEU A 81 9.38 9.61 19.02
C LEU A 81 9.88 8.29 18.42
N SER A 82 9.62 7.16 19.08
CA SER A 82 10.08 5.85 18.60
C SER A 82 9.46 5.44 17.26
N PRO A 83 8.13 5.40 17.08
CA PRO A 83 7.51 5.07 15.81
C PRO A 83 7.83 6.11 14.72
N LEU A 84 7.92 7.40 15.07
CA LEU A 84 8.28 8.44 14.10
C LEU A 84 9.72 8.27 13.60
N ALA A 85 10.68 8.03 14.49
CA ALA A 85 12.06 7.78 14.09
C ALA A 85 12.20 6.50 13.25
N ALA A 86 11.47 5.43 13.62
CA ALA A 86 11.43 4.20 12.84
C ALA A 86 10.84 4.42 11.44
N ALA A 87 9.74 5.18 11.32
CA ALA A 87 9.12 5.50 10.04
C ALA A 87 10.04 6.37 9.17
N VAL A 88 10.64 7.42 9.73
CA VAL A 88 11.59 8.29 9.01
C VAL A 88 12.79 7.48 8.53
N GLY A 89 13.37 6.62 9.36
CA GLY A 89 14.47 5.74 8.96
C GLY A 89 14.05 4.74 7.88
N GLY A 90 12.87 4.13 8.05
CA GLY A 90 12.27 3.18 7.11
C GLY A 90 11.94 3.80 5.75
N MET A 91 11.69 5.10 5.68
CA MET A 91 11.49 5.83 4.41
C MET A 91 12.82 6.35 3.82
N ALA A 92 13.67 6.95 4.64
CA ALA A 92 14.89 7.61 4.19
C ALA A 92 15.90 6.61 3.59
N ALA A 93 16.09 5.46 4.23
CA ALA A 93 17.04 4.45 3.74
C ALA A 93 16.70 3.94 2.32
N PRO A 94 15.50 3.40 2.02
CA PRO A 94 15.17 2.96 0.67
C PRO A 94 15.12 4.11 -0.34
N ALA A 95 14.65 5.31 0.05
CA ALA A 95 14.64 6.48 -0.83
C ALA A 95 16.06 6.86 -1.29
N LEU A 96 17.00 6.98 -0.35
CA LEU A 96 18.38 7.36 -0.65
C LEU A 96 19.09 6.30 -1.51
N ILE A 97 18.88 5.02 -1.21
CA ILE A 97 19.42 3.92 -2.01
C ILE A 97 18.88 4.00 -3.44
N TYR A 98 17.57 4.17 -3.61
CA TYR A 98 16.95 4.30 -4.93
C TYR A 98 17.49 5.50 -5.70
N VAL A 99 17.57 6.68 -5.07
CA VAL A 99 18.09 7.89 -5.73
C VAL A 99 19.53 7.71 -6.15
N ALA A 100 20.39 7.16 -5.29
CA ALA A 100 21.80 6.91 -5.62
C ALA A 100 21.96 5.94 -6.80
N LEU A 101 21.18 4.85 -6.82
CA LEU A 101 21.21 3.89 -7.92
C LEU A 101 20.63 4.48 -9.22
N SER A 102 19.50 5.17 -9.14
CA SER A 102 18.87 5.80 -10.30
C SER A 102 19.76 6.86 -10.95
N ALA A 103 20.50 7.64 -10.16
CA ALA A 103 21.42 8.66 -10.66
C ALA A 103 22.69 8.09 -11.31
N THR A 104 23.08 6.86 -10.97
CA THR A 104 24.32 6.24 -11.45
C THR A 104 24.11 5.20 -12.55
N LEU A 105 22.98 4.49 -12.54
CA LEU A 105 22.68 3.38 -13.43
C LEU A 105 21.49 3.64 -14.37
N GLY A 106 20.69 4.66 -14.06
CA GLY A 106 19.39 4.89 -14.67
C GLY A 106 19.31 6.12 -15.57
N PRO A 107 18.33 6.17 -16.48
CA PRO A 107 18.02 7.38 -17.21
C PRO A 107 17.36 8.41 -16.28
N ALA A 108 17.44 9.69 -16.67
CA ALA A 108 17.08 10.81 -15.79
C ALA A 108 15.61 10.79 -15.32
N GLU A 109 14.72 10.16 -16.07
CA GLU A 109 13.29 10.05 -15.73
C GLU A 109 13.03 9.28 -14.43
N LEU A 110 13.94 8.36 -14.05
CA LEU A 110 13.79 7.56 -12.84
C LEU A 110 13.92 8.37 -11.56
N SER A 111 14.52 9.56 -11.61
CA SER A 111 14.70 10.44 -10.44
C SER A 111 13.39 10.77 -9.69
N ARG A 112 12.25 10.72 -10.39
CA ARG A 112 10.92 11.00 -9.81
C ARG A 112 10.37 9.84 -8.97
N GLY A 113 10.94 8.64 -9.07
CA GLY A 113 10.45 7.42 -8.42
C GLY A 113 10.92 7.21 -6.97
N TRP A 114 11.55 8.19 -6.33
CA TRP A 114 12.21 8.02 -5.02
C TRP A 114 11.29 7.54 -3.90
N ALA A 115 9.98 7.82 -3.98
CA ALA A 115 8.99 7.42 -2.97
C ALA A 115 8.43 6.01 -3.17
N ILE A 116 8.63 5.40 -4.35
CA ILE A 116 8.12 4.05 -4.66
C ILE A 116 8.60 2.99 -3.64
N PRO A 117 9.90 2.91 -3.27
CA PRO A 117 10.38 1.88 -2.34
C PRO A 117 10.09 2.20 -0.86
N CYS A 118 9.46 3.35 -0.56
CA CYS A 118 9.10 3.73 0.80
C CYS A 118 7.73 3.20 1.24
N ALA A 119 6.89 2.77 0.30
CA ALA A 119 5.54 2.30 0.59
C ALA A 119 5.56 0.89 1.21
N THR A 120 4.72 0.70 2.22
CA THR A 120 4.44 -0.61 2.85
C THR A 120 2.95 -0.86 2.81
N ASP A 121 2.54 -1.98 2.23
CA ASP A 121 1.15 -2.48 2.18
C ASP A 121 0.79 -3.23 3.48
#